data_AF-A0A6B9THB6-F1
#
_entry.id   AF-A0A6B9THB6-F1
#
_cell.length_a   1.000
_cell.length_b   1.000
_cell.length_c   1.000
_cell.angle_alpha   90.00
_cell.angle_beta   90.00
_cell.angle_gamma   90.00
#
_symmetry.space_group_name_H-M   'P 1'
#
loop_
_entity.id
_entity.type
_entity.pdbx_description
1 polymer ?
#
loop_
_entity_poly.entity_id
_entity_poly.type
_entity_poly.pdbx_seq_one_letter_code
_entity_poly.pdbx_strand_id
1 'polypeptide(L)'
;MREIKVSALVIIFLFLVSPAAGAVFVTDSSHAIITAPAAAHTKSGLVVSSYSPEKSVLKYVKGMDTVVVGDVKVNGTRIPARTSSLARYWSRSNVVVLGTGSDISAAYAAIKNDAPLLISGKTLPSATKTEIKRLKPKKIIICAPASAIPSSSLKGLGIPYQRVWYGSDSATLSALQPKSGPSVMAPRSLLPVAMTLWRSGVFSTSTSVRVNGTVLWSSCYPTTSVIMNRYASGTPETIYISSDRLNGVNGRTLMESIKAEIAGSARVIIDERSPAPGEADRAIKNAPPGSLAVYIAAACPGTMYSTISGIKSGYLRSYASRLDGVAYVNYGSLNLEKTSYLSRAWDDNFSNVHFAGISKPSEYLRSAGILLLEPKVLPRSQQVHFTAMNLIDYAYSADGEHLRTVNSSVYIARHEIDPTTLSADARRIVSGNTTEMAREEWVYLASQYIAGLPIRKNTTAISDASSSSNTYTGTLTRAEYRDAARRVYEFAKINRRLPAYVSVGDKKLGRDEYTLMFAQIIQNHTDKSKMVFPSSVKVGESLIDTVVQFIKDLIT
;
A
#
# COMPACT_ATOMS: atom_id res chain seq x y z
N MET A 1 -31.64 29.70 -67.27
CA MET A 1 -30.52 30.66 -67.19
C MET A 1 -30.60 31.45 -65.89
N ARG A 2 -29.84 31.05 -64.86
CA ARG A 2 -29.07 31.92 -63.98
C ARG A 2 -28.44 31.07 -62.88
N GLU A 3 -27.12 31.07 -62.90
CA GLU A 3 -26.23 30.46 -61.91
C GLU A 3 -26.50 31.05 -60.52
N ILE A 4 -26.67 30.18 -59.53
CA ILE A 4 -26.63 30.55 -58.12
C ILE A 4 -25.22 30.26 -57.63
N LYS A 5 -24.54 31.32 -57.19
CA LYS A 5 -23.18 31.32 -56.65
C LYS A 5 -23.07 30.34 -55.49
N VAL A 6 -22.18 29.36 -55.63
CA VAL A 6 -21.67 28.54 -54.53
C VAL A 6 -20.72 29.43 -53.70
N SER A 7 -21.23 30.02 -52.64
CA SER A 7 -20.40 30.61 -51.59
C SER A 7 -19.88 29.49 -50.69
N ALA A 8 -18.57 29.23 -50.80
CA ALA A 8 -17.82 28.33 -49.94
C ALA A 8 -17.96 28.73 -48.46
N LEU A 9 -18.78 27.98 -47.72
CA LEU A 9 -18.77 27.98 -46.27
C LEU A 9 -17.51 27.23 -45.83
N VAL A 10 -16.38 27.94 -45.75
CA VAL A 10 -15.19 27.44 -45.06
C VAL A 10 -15.55 27.34 -43.59
N ILE A 11 -15.83 26.12 -43.15
CA ILE A 11 -15.97 25.76 -41.74
C ILE A 11 -14.60 25.98 -41.09
N ILE A 12 -14.37 27.20 -40.60
CA ILE A 12 -13.30 27.51 -39.67
C ILE A 12 -13.71 26.87 -38.34
N PHE A 13 -13.21 25.66 -38.09
CA PHE A 13 -13.19 25.09 -36.74
C PHE A 13 -12.16 25.88 -35.91
N LEU A 14 -12.55 27.08 -35.49
CA LEU A 14 -11.90 27.80 -34.40
C LEU A 14 -12.21 27.01 -33.12
N PHE A 15 -11.36 26.05 -32.77
CA PHE A 15 -11.25 25.57 -31.41
C PHE A 15 -10.64 26.70 -30.55
N LEU A 16 -11.44 27.74 -30.28
CA LEU A 16 -11.26 28.63 -29.13
C LEU A 16 -11.77 27.89 -27.90
N VAL A 17 -11.02 26.88 -27.48
CA VAL A 17 -11.03 26.47 -26.08
C VAL A 17 -9.64 26.83 -25.59
N SER A 18 -9.45 28.10 -25.18
CA SER A 18 -8.38 28.39 -24.24
C SER A 18 -8.69 27.56 -23.01
N PRO A 19 -7.85 26.58 -22.63
CA PRO A 19 -8.02 25.95 -21.33
C PRO A 19 -7.96 27.06 -20.30
N ALA A 20 -8.98 27.11 -19.46
CA ALA A 20 -9.04 28.05 -18.38
C ALA A 20 -7.75 27.91 -17.55
N ALA A 21 -7.23 29.04 -17.06
CA ALA A 21 -6.23 29.01 -16.00
C ALA A 21 -6.72 28.04 -14.91
N GLY A 22 -5.88 27.08 -14.51
CA GLY A 22 -6.23 26.06 -13.51
C GLY A 22 -6.42 24.63 -14.02
N ALA A 23 -6.37 24.35 -15.33
CA ALA A 23 -6.35 22.96 -15.83
C ALA A 23 -5.05 22.23 -15.43
N VAL A 24 -5.05 20.90 -15.35
CA VAL A 24 -3.85 20.06 -15.18
C VAL A 24 -3.42 19.45 -16.51
N PHE A 25 -2.16 19.61 -16.88
CA PHE A 25 -1.61 18.96 -18.07
C PHE A 25 -1.15 17.55 -17.73
N VAL A 26 -1.57 16.58 -18.53
CA VAL A 26 -1.13 15.19 -18.42
C VAL A 26 -0.46 14.78 -19.73
N THR A 27 0.76 14.29 -19.64
CA THR A 27 1.57 13.97 -20.83
C THR A 27 2.42 12.73 -20.60
N ASP A 28 2.79 12.06 -21.69
CA ASP A 28 3.89 11.11 -21.65
C ASP A 28 5.22 11.80 -21.33
N SER A 29 6.11 11.11 -20.61
CA SER A 29 7.43 11.62 -20.20
C SER A 29 8.29 12.08 -21.39
N SER A 30 8.16 11.45 -22.56
CA SER A 30 8.86 11.82 -23.80
C SER A 30 8.44 13.19 -24.37
N HIS A 31 7.23 13.66 -24.03
CA HIS A 31 6.68 14.94 -24.48
C HIS A 31 6.67 16.00 -23.37
N ALA A 32 7.15 15.68 -22.16
CA ALA A 32 7.10 16.58 -21.02
C ALA A 32 7.88 17.89 -21.26
N ILE A 33 9.01 17.81 -21.97
CA ILE A 33 9.87 18.96 -22.31
C ILE A 33 9.12 20.00 -23.14
N ILE A 34 8.40 19.58 -24.16
CA ILE A 34 7.63 20.50 -25.03
C ILE A 34 6.33 20.96 -24.39
N THR A 35 5.79 20.18 -23.45
CA THR A 35 4.53 20.48 -22.76
C THR A 35 4.69 21.48 -21.62
N ALA A 36 5.81 21.41 -20.88
CA ALA A 36 6.05 22.22 -19.69
C ALA A 36 5.91 23.74 -19.90
N PRO A 37 6.38 24.35 -21.01
CA PRO A 37 6.17 25.77 -21.23
C PRO A 37 4.69 26.16 -21.30
N ALA A 38 3.84 25.34 -21.93
CA ALA A 38 2.41 25.62 -22.04
C ALA A 38 1.72 25.51 -20.67
N ALA A 39 2.02 24.44 -19.91
CA ALA A 39 1.54 24.28 -18.55
C ALA A 39 2.01 25.44 -17.65
N ALA A 40 3.25 25.88 -17.81
CA ALA A 40 3.75 27.04 -17.10
C ALA A 40 2.98 28.32 -17.50
N HIS A 41 2.83 28.61 -18.78
CA HIS A 41 2.12 29.81 -19.24
C HIS A 41 0.70 29.92 -18.64
N THR A 42 -0.02 28.81 -18.58
CA THR A 42 -1.39 28.76 -18.02
C THR A 42 -1.47 28.66 -16.50
N LYS A 43 -0.33 28.70 -15.80
CA LYS A 43 -0.24 28.50 -14.34
C LYS A 43 -0.82 27.15 -13.89
N SER A 44 -0.64 26.14 -14.72
CA SER A 44 -1.13 24.79 -14.55
C SER A 44 -0.08 23.84 -14.01
N GLY A 45 -0.53 22.81 -13.29
CA GLY A 45 0.30 21.66 -12.94
C GLY A 45 0.61 20.78 -14.16
N LEU A 46 1.73 20.05 -14.09
CA LEU A 46 2.12 19.06 -15.09
C LEU A 46 2.29 17.69 -14.43
N VAL A 47 1.63 16.67 -14.95
CA VAL A 47 1.70 15.28 -14.51
C VAL A 47 2.24 14.43 -15.64
N VAL A 48 3.21 13.57 -15.34
CA VAL A 48 3.64 12.56 -16.30
C VAL A 48 2.83 11.29 -16.12
N SER A 49 2.48 10.65 -17.23
CA SER A 49 1.73 9.40 -17.27
C SER A 49 2.27 8.53 -18.41
N SER A 50 1.84 7.27 -18.47
CA SER A 50 2.01 6.41 -19.63
C SER A 50 0.70 6.28 -20.41
N TYR A 51 0.71 5.51 -21.51
CA TYR A 51 -0.49 5.15 -22.26
C TYR A 51 -1.59 4.53 -21.38
N SER A 52 -1.19 3.69 -20.41
CA SER A 52 -2.07 3.07 -19.40
C SER A 52 -1.80 3.73 -18.05
N PRO A 53 -2.55 4.78 -17.67
CA PRO A 53 -2.24 5.59 -16.51
C PRO A 53 -2.25 4.80 -15.22
N GLU A 54 -1.30 5.12 -14.34
CA GLU A 54 -1.31 4.63 -12.96
C GLU A 54 -2.57 5.09 -12.22
N LYS A 55 -3.06 4.27 -11.29
CA LYS A 55 -4.20 4.64 -10.43
C LYS A 55 -3.98 5.97 -9.71
N SER A 56 -2.74 6.32 -9.37
CA SER A 56 -2.39 7.59 -8.73
C SER A 56 -2.66 8.81 -9.61
N VAL A 57 -2.37 8.71 -10.91
CA VAL A 57 -2.70 9.75 -11.89
C VAL A 57 -4.20 9.88 -12.02
N LEU A 58 -4.91 8.75 -12.17
CA LEU A 58 -6.38 8.74 -12.30
C LEU A 58 -7.08 9.33 -11.08
N LYS A 59 -6.62 8.98 -9.87
CA LYS A 59 -7.12 9.52 -8.61
C LYS A 59 -6.90 11.03 -8.54
N TYR A 60 -5.68 11.49 -8.84
CA TYR A 60 -5.32 12.90 -8.74
C TYR A 60 -6.16 13.77 -9.65
N VAL A 61 -6.33 13.37 -10.92
CA VAL A 61 -7.05 14.17 -11.91
C VAL A 61 -8.57 14.01 -11.87
N LYS A 62 -9.10 13.18 -10.97
CA LYS A 62 -10.54 12.93 -10.85
C LYS A 62 -11.26 14.22 -10.47
N GLY A 63 -12.18 14.66 -11.33
CA GLY A 63 -12.94 15.89 -11.14
C GLY A 63 -12.16 17.18 -11.44
N MET A 64 -10.95 17.08 -11.98
CA MET A 64 -10.17 18.22 -12.45
C MET A 64 -10.37 18.44 -13.95
N ASP A 65 -10.27 19.70 -14.39
CA ASP A 65 -10.11 20.01 -15.80
C ASP A 65 -8.73 19.58 -16.27
N THR A 66 -8.67 18.72 -17.28
CA THR A 66 -7.44 18.09 -17.74
C THR A 66 -7.18 18.39 -19.21
N VAL A 67 -5.92 18.71 -19.53
CA VAL A 67 -5.40 18.76 -20.89
C VAL A 67 -4.52 17.54 -21.10
N VAL A 68 -4.92 16.66 -22.01
CA VAL A 68 -4.22 15.41 -22.28
C VAL A 68 -3.39 15.57 -23.55
N VAL A 69 -2.07 15.50 -23.40
CA VAL A 69 -1.10 15.71 -24.48
C VAL A 69 -0.60 14.36 -25.01
N GLY A 70 -0.92 14.06 -26.26
CA GLY A 70 -0.61 12.78 -26.89
C GLY A 70 -1.58 11.66 -26.47
N ASP A 71 -1.09 10.43 -26.47
CA ASP A 71 -1.92 9.22 -26.43
C ASP A 71 -2.07 8.65 -25.01
N VAL A 72 -2.29 9.51 -24.02
CA VAL A 72 -2.54 9.08 -22.63
C VAL A 72 -4.03 8.77 -22.43
N LYS A 73 -4.37 7.64 -21.79
CA LYS A 73 -5.77 7.24 -21.49
C LYS A 73 -6.34 7.90 -20.22
N VAL A 74 -6.21 9.22 -20.13
CA VAL A 74 -6.91 10.05 -19.13
C VAL A 74 -8.08 10.77 -19.80
N ASN A 75 -9.18 10.97 -19.08
CA ASN A 75 -10.30 11.79 -19.55
C ASN A 75 -9.88 13.26 -19.53
N GLY A 76 -10.18 14.02 -20.60
CA GLY A 76 -9.82 15.43 -20.71
C GLY A 76 -9.84 15.97 -22.13
N THR A 77 -9.51 17.26 -22.26
CA THR A 77 -9.32 17.91 -23.57
C THR A 77 -8.06 17.38 -24.23
N ARG A 78 -8.20 16.64 -25.33
CA ARG A 78 -7.07 16.04 -26.04
C ARG A 78 -6.38 17.03 -26.97
N ILE A 79 -5.05 17.06 -26.91
CA ILE A 79 -4.21 17.77 -27.87
C ILE A 79 -3.08 16.88 -28.38
N PRO A 80 -2.72 16.95 -29.67
CA PRO A 80 -1.56 16.24 -30.19
C PRO A 80 -0.28 16.73 -29.50
N ALA A 81 0.66 15.82 -29.24
CA ALA A 81 2.00 16.13 -28.73
C ALA A 81 2.89 16.79 -29.79
N ARG A 82 2.50 18.00 -30.22
CA ARG A 82 3.17 18.79 -31.24
C ARG A 82 3.30 20.22 -30.76
N THR A 83 4.43 20.85 -31.08
CA THR A 83 4.67 22.22 -30.66
C THR A 83 3.59 23.21 -31.15
N SER A 84 3.05 23.04 -32.37
CA SER A 84 1.98 23.91 -32.87
C SER A 84 0.69 23.81 -32.04
N SER A 85 0.37 22.60 -31.57
CA SER A 85 -0.77 22.37 -30.67
C SER A 85 -0.55 23.02 -29.30
N LEU A 86 0.69 23.06 -28.82
CA LEU A 86 1.06 23.62 -27.52
C LEU A 86 1.33 25.13 -27.58
N ALA A 87 1.68 25.68 -28.73
CA ALA A 87 1.90 27.11 -28.90
C ALA A 87 0.58 27.90 -29.01
N ARG A 88 -0.55 27.21 -29.24
CA ARG A 88 -1.90 27.82 -29.30
C ARG A 88 -2.27 28.62 -28.05
N TYR A 89 -1.67 28.32 -26.90
CA TYR A 89 -1.92 29.00 -25.63
C TYR A 89 -1.41 30.43 -25.62
N TRP A 90 -0.50 30.79 -26.55
CA TRP A 90 -0.06 32.15 -26.77
C TRP A 90 -0.81 32.75 -27.96
N SER A 91 -1.58 33.82 -27.72
CA SER A 91 -2.13 34.62 -28.83
C SER A 91 -1.04 35.39 -29.57
N ARG A 92 -0.02 35.83 -28.84
CA ARG A 92 1.21 36.50 -29.29
C ARG A 92 2.36 36.15 -28.35
N SER A 93 3.59 36.24 -28.82
CA SER A 93 4.76 36.14 -27.93
C SER A 93 5.90 37.02 -28.42
N ASN A 94 6.53 37.80 -27.53
CA ASN A 94 7.70 38.61 -27.89
C ASN A 94 8.94 37.75 -28.18
N VAL A 95 9.01 36.57 -27.57
CA VAL A 95 10.12 35.61 -27.68
C VAL A 95 9.58 34.28 -28.16
N VAL A 96 10.31 33.61 -29.05
CA VAL A 96 10.10 32.18 -29.33
C VAL A 96 11.39 31.45 -29.00
N VAL A 97 11.29 30.32 -28.30
CA VAL A 97 12.43 29.44 -28.05
C VAL A 97 12.41 28.30 -29.05
N LEU A 98 13.54 28.02 -29.68
CA LEU A 98 13.75 26.87 -30.54
C LEU A 98 14.64 25.84 -29.83
N GLY A 99 14.20 24.58 -29.86
CA GLY A 99 14.96 23.43 -29.38
C GLY A 99 14.72 22.20 -30.24
N THR A 100 15.37 21.09 -29.89
CA THR A 100 15.24 19.81 -30.60
C THR A 100 14.03 18.99 -30.14
N GLY A 101 13.39 19.39 -29.03
CA GLY A 101 12.33 18.65 -28.36
C GLY A 101 12.82 17.77 -27.21
N SER A 102 14.14 17.56 -27.09
CA SER A 102 14.77 16.79 -26.01
C SER A 102 15.62 17.63 -25.04
N ASP A 103 15.73 18.94 -25.24
CA ASP A 103 16.62 19.83 -24.46
C ASP A 103 15.90 20.40 -23.23
N ILE A 104 16.37 20.05 -22.02
CA ILE A 104 15.78 20.58 -20.78
C ILE A 104 16.07 22.08 -20.65
N SER A 105 17.25 22.52 -21.08
CA SER A 105 17.60 23.95 -21.10
C SER A 105 16.68 24.78 -21.99
N ALA A 106 16.15 24.21 -23.09
CA ALA A 106 15.20 24.89 -23.95
C ALA A 106 13.82 25.04 -23.29
N ALA A 107 13.33 24.01 -22.59
CA ALA A 107 12.10 24.11 -21.80
C ALA A 107 12.24 25.17 -20.69
N TYR A 108 13.37 25.16 -19.97
CA TYR A 108 13.66 26.17 -18.96
C TYR A 108 13.71 27.59 -19.54
N ALA A 109 14.42 27.78 -20.67
CA ALA A 109 14.49 29.07 -21.35
C ALA A 109 13.11 29.57 -21.77
N ALA A 110 12.25 28.68 -22.27
CA ALA A 110 10.88 28.99 -22.67
C ALA A 110 10.03 29.42 -21.46
N ILE A 111 10.07 28.66 -20.37
CA ILE A 111 9.37 28.99 -19.11
C ILE A 111 9.85 30.33 -18.54
N LYS A 112 11.16 30.56 -18.49
CA LYS A 112 11.77 31.80 -17.97
C LYS A 112 11.36 33.05 -18.77
N ASN A 113 11.14 32.91 -20.08
CA ASN A 113 10.76 34.00 -20.97
C ASN A 113 9.25 34.08 -21.23
N ASP A 114 8.44 33.26 -20.55
CA ASP A 114 7.00 33.09 -20.82
C ASP A 114 6.70 32.92 -22.32
N ALA A 115 7.49 32.06 -22.98
CA ALA A 115 7.52 31.89 -24.42
C ALA A 115 7.17 30.45 -24.83
N PRO A 116 6.58 30.24 -26.02
CA PRO A 116 6.41 28.90 -26.56
C PRO A 116 7.75 28.28 -26.97
N LEU A 117 7.90 26.98 -26.72
CA LEU A 117 9.00 26.15 -27.21
C LEU A 117 8.60 25.49 -28.52
N LEU A 118 9.25 25.87 -29.62
CA LEU A 118 9.08 25.26 -30.93
C LEU A 118 10.21 24.32 -31.31
N ILE A 119 9.85 23.19 -31.92
CA ILE A 119 10.78 22.17 -32.37
C ILE A 119 11.35 22.57 -33.73
N SER A 120 12.66 22.46 -33.88
CA SER A 120 13.37 22.64 -35.15
C SER A 120 14.56 21.68 -35.25
N GLY A 121 15.12 21.52 -36.45
CA GLY A 121 16.33 20.76 -36.69
C GLY A 121 17.18 21.39 -37.77
N LYS A 122 17.85 20.56 -38.58
CA LYS A 122 18.66 21.00 -39.73
C LYS A 122 17.84 21.82 -40.74
N THR A 123 16.54 21.54 -40.82
CA THR A 123 15.56 22.30 -41.58
C THR A 123 14.46 22.81 -40.65
N LEU A 124 13.90 23.97 -40.94
CA LEU A 124 12.78 24.54 -40.19
C LEU A 124 11.47 23.91 -40.66
N PRO A 125 10.74 23.16 -39.81
CA PRO A 125 9.47 22.56 -40.20
C PRO A 125 8.44 23.62 -40.61
N SER A 126 7.60 23.30 -41.59
CA SER A 126 6.55 24.21 -42.09
C SER A 126 5.57 24.63 -40.98
N ALA A 127 5.22 23.71 -40.08
CA ALA A 127 4.40 23.98 -38.91
C ALA A 127 5.07 24.99 -37.97
N THR A 128 6.35 24.82 -37.66
CA THR A 128 7.14 25.76 -36.85
C THR A 128 7.22 27.13 -37.52
N LYS A 129 7.48 27.18 -38.83
CA LYS A 129 7.51 28.45 -39.60
C LYS A 129 6.17 29.18 -39.55
N THR A 130 5.08 28.45 -39.70
CA THR A 130 3.70 28.99 -39.62
C THR A 130 3.45 29.59 -38.25
N GLU A 131 3.86 28.88 -37.20
CA GLU A 131 3.64 29.30 -35.83
C GLU A 131 4.48 30.54 -35.45
N ILE A 132 5.74 30.61 -35.89
CA ILE A 132 6.57 31.82 -35.75
C ILE A 132 5.89 33.03 -36.40
N LYS A 133 5.35 32.87 -37.62
CA LYS A 133 4.63 33.96 -38.31
C LYS A 133 3.38 34.39 -37.56
N ARG A 134 2.63 33.44 -36.98
CA ARG A 134 1.41 33.70 -36.19
C ARG A 134 1.73 34.49 -34.92
N LEU A 135 2.75 34.05 -34.18
CA LEU A 135 3.14 34.61 -32.89
C LEU A 135 3.80 35.99 -32.99
N LYS A 136 4.37 36.32 -34.17
CA LYS A 136 5.06 37.59 -34.47
C LYS A 136 6.12 37.97 -33.42
N PRO A 137 7.11 37.09 -33.13
CA PRO A 137 8.11 37.39 -32.11
C PRO A 137 9.08 38.47 -32.57
N LYS A 138 9.58 39.22 -31.58
CA LYS A 138 10.64 40.22 -31.76
C LYS A 138 12.03 39.59 -31.71
N LYS A 139 12.15 38.40 -31.10
CA LYS A 139 13.40 37.68 -30.91
C LYS A 139 13.18 36.17 -30.91
N ILE A 140 14.13 35.43 -31.46
CA ILE A 140 14.22 33.98 -31.33
C ILE A 140 15.40 33.61 -30.43
N ILE A 141 15.19 32.71 -29.49
CA ILE A 141 16.27 32.09 -28.69
C ILE A 141 16.46 30.67 -29.21
N ILE A 142 17.69 30.29 -29.56
CA ILE A 142 18.02 28.92 -29.99
C ILE A 142 18.77 28.23 -28.85
N CYS A 143 18.12 27.27 -28.20
CA CYS A 143 18.69 26.47 -27.12
C CYS A 143 19.06 25.07 -27.65
N ALA A 144 20.02 25.04 -28.58
CA ALA A 144 20.56 23.83 -29.19
C ALA A 144 21.93 24.12 -29.83
N PRO A 145 22.80 23.11 -30.04
CA PRO A 145 24.06 23.31 -30.74
C PRO A 145 23.82 23.66 -32.21
N ALA A 146 24.79 24.32 -32.83
CA ALA A 146 24.72 24.68 -34.26
C ALA A 146 24.65 23.45 -35.18
N SER A 147 25.17 22.30 -34.75
CA SER A 147 25.07 21.02 -35.47
C SER A 147 23.64 20.46 -35.51
N ALA A 148 22.80 20.78 -34.53
CA ALA A 148 21.40 20.35 -34.47
C ALA A 148 20.47 21.36 -35.16
N ILE A 149 20.64 22.64 -34.86
CA ILE A 149 19.86 23.74 -35.45
C ILE A 149 20.83 24.77 -36.03
N PRO A 150 21.26 24.63 -37.29
CA PRO A 150 22.20 25.55 -37.93
C PRO A 150 21.52 26.88 -38.24
N SER A 151 22.27 27.98 -38.26
CA SER A 151 21.73 29.32 -38.58
C SER A 151 21.08 29.37 -39.97
N SER A 152 21.56 28.55 -40.91
CA SER A 152 20.98 28.40 -42.25
C SER A 152 19.52 27.93 -42.23
N SER A 153 19.11 27.16 -41.21
CA SER A 153 17.71 26.70 -41.06
C SER A 153 16.73 27.85 -40.84
N LEU A 154 17.20 29.00 -40.36
CA LEU A 154 16.38 30.17 -40.03
C LEU A 154 16.37 31.24 -41.13
N LYS A 155 17.03 30.97 -42.27
CA LYS A 155 17.13 31.92 -43.38
C LYS A 155 15.73 32.34 -43.87
N GLY A 156 15.55 33.64 -44.07
CA GLY A 156 14.29 34.21 -44.57
C GLY A 156 13.19 34.40 -43.52
N LEU A 157 13.49 34.22 -42.22
CA LEU A 157 12.56 34.61 -41.15
C LEU A 157 12.55 36.12 -40.90
N GLY A 158 13.67 36.82 -41.10
CA GLY A 158 13.79 38.27 -40.87
C GLY A 158 13.65 38.69 -39.40
N ILE A 159 13.80 37.74 -38.46
CA ILE A 159 13.66 37.97 -37.01
C ILE A 159 15.03 37.81 -36.34
N PRO A 160 15.49 38.76 -35.50
CA PRO A 160 16.72 38.61 -34.76
C PRO A 160 16.74 37.33 -33.91
N TYR A 161 17.84 36.59 -33.92
CA TYR A 161 17.99 35.40 -33.12
C TYR A 161 19.28 35.42 -32.29
N GLN A 162 19.23 34.78 -31.13
CA GLN A 162 20.38 34.55 -30.26
C GLN A 162 20.48 33.06 -29.96
N ARG A 163 21.66 32.47 -30.19
CA ARG A 163 21.94 31.12 -29.70
C ARG A 163 22.39 31.18 -28.25
N VAL A 164 21.75 30.37 -27.42
CA VAL A 164 22.08 30.20 -26.01
C VAL A 164 22.41 28.72 -25.82
N TRP A 165 23.69 28.39 -25.98
CA TRP A 165 24.20 27.02 -25.88
C TRP A 165 25.62 27.03 -25.33
N TYR A 166 25.83 26.44 -24.16
CA TYR A 166 27.09 26.45 -23.42
C TYR A 166 27.76 25.07 -23.48
N GLY A 167 27.90 24.50 -24.68
CA GLY A 167 28.59 23.23 -24.92
C GLY A 167 27.72 21.98 -24.71
N SER A 168 26.89 21.95 -23.67
CA SER A 168 25.93 20.84 -23.40
C SER A 168 24.59 21.35 -22.87
N ASP A 169 23.56 20.49 -22.88
CA ASP A 169 22.24 20.83 -22.32
C ASP A 169 22.33 21.12 -20.82
N SER A 170 23.13 20.34 -20.07
CA SER A 170 23.35 20.54 -18.64
C SER A 170 24.07 21.87 -18.35
N ALA A 171 25.17 22.15 -19.06
CA ALA A 171 25.90 23.41 -18.89
C ALA A 171 25.04 24.62 -19.30
N THR A 172 24.20 24.47 -20.33
CA THR A 172 23.26 25.52 -20.76
C THR A 172 22.20 25.76 -19.71
N LEU A 173 21.63 24.70 -19.14
CA LEU A 173 20.68 24.78 -18.05
C LEU A 173 21.30 25.51 -16.84
N SER A 174 22.51 25.13 -16.42
CA SER A 174 23.22 25.78 -15.31
C SER A 174 23.48 27.26 -15.56
N ALA A 175 23.88 27.65 -16.78
CA ALA A 175 24.15 29.04 -17.13
C ALA A 175 22.90 29.93 -17.18
N LEU A 176 21.72 29.34 -17.45
CA LEU A 176 20.47 30.07 -17.58
C LEU A 176 19.74 30.31 -16.25
N GLN A 177 20.02 29.49 -15.25
CA GLN A 177 19.35 29.52 -13.95
C GLN A 177 19.73 30.74 -13.11
N PRO A 178 18.87 31.15 -12.15
CA PRO A 178 19.24 32.18 -11.19
C PRO A 178 20.39 31.69 -10.28
N LYS A 179 21.11 32.65 -9.67
CA LYS A 179 22.17 32.33 -8.69
C LYS A 179 21.61 31.75 -7.38
N SER A 180 20.35 32.03 -7.06
CA SER A 180 19.67 31.59 -5.85
C SER A 180 18.20 31.30 -6.12
N GLY A 181 17.62 30.43 -5.30
CA GLY A 181 16.23 29.98 -5.41
C GLY A 181 16.05 28.63 -4.71
N PRO A 182 14.82 28.08 -4.70
CA PRO A 182 14.58 26.72 -4.23
C PRO A 182 15.47 25.73 -4.99
N SER A 183 16.23 24.91 -4.26
CA SER A 183 17.06 23.86 -4.85
C SER A 183 16.19 22.66 -5.17
N VAL A 184 16.07 22.29 -6.44
CA VAL A 184 15.25 21.18 -6.90
C VAL A 184 16.10 20.20 -7.71
N MET A 185 16.29 19.00 -7.16
CA MET A 185 16.95 17.90 -7.84
C MET A 185 15.88 16.93 -8.33
N ALA A 186 15.98 16.41 -9.55
CA ALA A 186 15.02 15.43 -10.05
C ALA A 186 15.63 14.57 -11.18
N PRO A 187 15.08 13.37 -11.45
CA PRO A 187 15.34 12.68 -12.70
C PRO A 187 15.04 13.58 -13.90
N ARG A 188 15.78 13.41 -14.99
CA ARG A 188 15.61 14.22 -16.21
C ARG A 188 14.16 14.23 -16.72
N SER A 189 13.47 13.11 -16.62
CA SER A 189 12.05 12.94 -16.99
C SER A 189 11.07 13.77 -16.15
N LEU A 190 11.46 14.14 -14.93
CA LEU A 190 10.63 14.90 -13.97
C LEU A 190 11.07 16.36 -13.83
N LEU A 191 12.22 16.76 -14.39
CA LEU A 191 12.62 18.15 -14.44
C LEU A 191 11.59 19.09 -15.11
N PRO A 192 10.92 18.70 -16.21
CA PRO A 192 9.87 19.55 -16.77
C PRO A 192 8.72 19.80 -15.78
N VAL A 193 8.32 18.78 -15.00
CA VAL A 193 7.33 18.94 -13.91
C VAL A 193 7.85 19.92 -12.87
N ALA A 194 9.09 19.73 -12.40
CA ALA A 194 9.71 20.62 -11.42
C ALA A 194 9.74 22.09 -11.87
N MET A 195 10.07 22.34 -13.14
CA MET A 195 10.15 23.69 -13.71
C MET A 195 8.79 24.39 -13.79
N THR A 196 7.69 23.64 -13.95
CA THR A 196 6.34 24.21 -13.91
C THR A 196 5.94 24.67 -12.50
N LEU A 197 6.37 23.92 -11.48
CA LEU A 197 5.99 24.11 -10.08
C LEU A 197 6.87 25.15 -9.37
N TRP A 198 8.19 25.09 -9.54
CA TRP A 198 9.16 25.95 -8.84
C TRP A 198 9.90 26.88 -9.79
N ARG A 199 9.18 27.78 -10.48
CA ARG A 199 9.73 28.58 -11.60
C ARG A 199 10.97 29.42 -11.29
N SER A 200 11.16 29.81 -10.04
CA SER A 200 12.34 30.53 -9.57
C SER A 200 13.45 29.61 -9.02
N GLY A 201 13.33 28.31 -9.26
CA GLY A 201 14.21 27.28 -8.72
C GLY A 201 15.54 27.16 -9.44
N VAL A 202 16.45 26.48 -8.75
CA VAL A 202 17.74 26.01 -9.26
C VAL A 202 17.63 24.50 -9.43
N PHE A 203 17.81 24.02 -10.64
CA PHE A 203 17.50 22.66 -11.06
C PHE A 203 18.75 21.85 -11.40
N SER A 204 18.81 20.61 -10.91
CA SER A 204 19.84 19.65 -11.29
C SER A 204 19.28 18.23 -11.45
N THR A 205 19.99 17.39 -12.19
CA THR A 205 19.61 15.99 -12.38
C THR A 205 20.00 15.14 -11.18
N SER A 206 19.13 14.21 -10.78
CA SER A 206 19.37 13.22 -9.73
C SER A 206 18.59 11.92 -9.98
N THR A 207 18.83 10.89 -9.16
CA THR A 207 18.07 9.62 -9.19
C THR A 207 16.74 9.70 -8.46
N SER A 208 16.55 10.70 -7.59
CA SER A 208 15.32 10.94 -6.83
C SER A 208 14.94 12.41 -6.89
N VAL A 209 13.69 12.74 -6.57
CA VAL A 209 13.27 14.15 -6.46
C VAL A 209 13.57 14.67 -5.05
N ARG A 210 14.22 15.83 -4.98
CA ARG A 210 14.47 16.56 -3.74
C ARG A 210 14.16 18.04 -3.91
N VAL A 211 13.45 18.63 -2.96
CA VAL A 211 13.12 20.06 -2.91
C VAL A 211 13.65 20.63 -1.61
N ASN A 212 14.65 21.52 -1.67
CA ASN A 212 15.36 22.06 -0.51
C ASN A 212 15.80 20.96 0.48
N GLY A 213 16.32 19.85 -0.05
CA GLY A 213 16.76 18.68 0.74
C GLY A 213 15.65 17.68 1.08
N THR A 214 14.37 18.07 1.03
CA THR A 214 13.21 17.19 1.30
C THR A 214 13.00 16.22 0.15
N VAL A 215 12.96 14.92 0.42
CA VAL A 215 12.76 13.88 -0.60
C VAL A 215 11.27 13.78 -0.96
N LEU A 216 10.95 13.77 -2.25
CA LEU A 216 9.61 13.61 -2.79
C LEU A 216 9.58 12.42 -3.74
N TRP A 217 9.58 11.19 -3.23
CA TRP A 217 9.82 10.00 -4.04
C TRP A 217 8.84 8.87 -3.78
N SER A 218 8.56 8.08 -4.83
CA SER A 218 7.77 6.85 -4.80
C SER A 218 8.33 5.82 -5.80
N SER A 219 7.70 4.66 -5.96
CA SER A 219 8.24 3.57 -6.80
C SER A 219 8.34 3.92 -8.30
N CYS A 220 7.60 4.92 -8.78
CA CYS A 220 7.56 5.27 -10.20
C CYS A 220 7.40 6.78 -10.46
N TYR A 221 7.74 7.20 -11.68
CA TYR A 221 7.71 8.60 -12.08
C TYR A 221 6.29 9.21 -12.14
N PRO A 222 5.24 8.50 -12.63
CA PRO A 222 3.89 9.05 -12.61
C PRO A 222 3.41 9.45 -11.20
N THR A 223 3.47 8.53 -10.24
CA THR A 223 3.12 8.82 -8.84
C THR A 223 4.01 9.92 -8.25
N THR A 224 5.32 9.88 -8.52
CA THR A 224 6.24 10.95 -8.10
C THR A 224 5.82 12.32 -8.63
N SER A 225 5.37 12.42 -9.88
CA SER A 225 4.91 13.70 -10.43
C SER A 225 3.63 14.22 -9.76
N VAL A 226 2.73 13.32 -9.35
CA VAL A 226 1.55 13.68 -8.54
C VAL A 226 1.98 14.18 -7.16
N ILE A 227 2.92 13.50 -6.50
CA ILE A 227 3.50 13.93 -5.23
C ILE A 227 4.09 15.34 -5.35
N MET A 228 4.85 15.62 -6.40
CA MET A 228 5.42 16.95 -6.65
C MET A 228 4.34 18.03 -6.72
N ASN A 229 3.26 17.80 -7.48
CA ASN A 229 2.15 18.77 -7.61
C ASN A 229 1.43 18.97 -6.27
N ARG A 230 1.15 17.89 -5.52
CA ARG A 230 0.52 17.96 -4.20
C ARG A 230 1.39 18.65 -3.15
N TYR A 231 2.69 18.38 -3.16
CA TYR A 231 3.65 19.04 -2.28
C TYR A 231 3.71 20.55 -2.57
N ALA A 232 3.83 20.94 -3.84
CA ALA A 232 3.88 22.35 -4.25
C ALA A 232 2.59 23.13 -3.91
N SER A 233 1.44 22.45 -3.86
CA SER A 233 0.15 23.04 -3.47
C SER A 233 -0.17 22.95 -1.97
N GLY A 234 0.70 22.31 -1.17
CA GLY A 234 0.50 22.15 0.27
C GLY A 234 -0.58 21.12 0.66
N THR A 235 -0.93 20.20 -0.24
CA THR A 235 -1.99 19.20 -0.04
C THR A 235 -1.49 17.76 -0.25
N PRO A 236 -0.44 17.29 0.43
CA PRO A 236 0.00 15.90 0.33
C PRO A 236 -1.07 14.93 0.85
N GLU A 237 -1.06 13.70 0.34
CA GLU A 237 -1.90 12.61 0.88
C GLU A 237 -1.59 12.37 2.36
N THR A 238 -2.57 11.87 3.11
CA THR A 238 -2.42 11.61 4.56
C THR A 238 -2.39 10.12 4.86
N ILE A 239 -1.47 9.69 5.71
CA ILE A 239 -1.32 8.33 6.20
C ILE A 239 -1.41 8.34 7.72
N TYR A 240 -2.37 7.61 8.28
CA TYR A 240 -2.54 7.44 9.71
C TYR A 240 -2.04 6.05 10.12
N ILE A 241 -1.06 6.01 11.03
CA ILE A 241 -0.40 4.76 11.44
C ILE A 241 -0.69 4.47 12.91
N SER A 242 -1.17 3.26 13.16
CA SER A 242 -1.18 2.65 14.49
C SER A 242 -0.34 1.38 14.46
N SER A 243 0.18 1.00 15.63
CA SER A 243 0.94 -0.24 15.79
C SER A 243 0.56 -0.94 17.08
N ASP A 244 0.42 -2.25 17.01
CA ASP A 244 0.40 -3.15 18.15
C ASP A 244 1.77 -3.22 18.85
N ARG A 245 1.82 -3.85 20.02
CA ARG A 245 3.07 -4.28 20.65
C ARG A 245 3.70 -5.42 19.85
N LEU A 246 4.87 -5.13 19.29
CA LEU A 246 5.62 -6.09 18.49
C LEU A 246 6.75 -6.72 19.31
N ASN A 247 6.92 -8.04 19.16
CA ASN A 247 8.04 -8.74 19.78
C ASN A 247 9.36 -8.36 19.09
N GLY A 248 10.36 -7.95 19.88
CA GLY A 248 11.71 -7.65 19.40
C GLY A 248 11.86 -6.35 18.60
N VAL A 249 10.82 -5.50 18.55
CA VAL A 249 10.86 -4.17 17.92
C VAL A 249 10.08 -3.18 18.77
N ASN A 250 10.65 -2.01 19.05
CA ASN A 250 9.90 -0.92 19.64
C ASN A 250 8.92 -0.36 18.61
N GLY A 251 7.61 -0.60 18.81
CA GLY A 251 6.55 -0.19 17.88
C GLY A 251 6.53 1.32 17.63
N ARG A 252 6.81 2.14 18.66
CA ARG A 252 6.86 3.60 18.49
C ARG A 252 8.03 4.02 17.61
N THR A 253 9.24 3.53 17.89
CA THR A 253 10.43 3.82 17.08
C THR A 253 10.24 3.36 15.63
N LEU A 254 9.61 2.20 15.41
CA LEU A 254 9.30 1.71 14.07
C LEU A 254 8.40 2.68 13.29
N MET A 255 7.29 3.12 13.90
CA MET A 255 6.38 4.08 13.27
C MET A 255 7.07 5.41 12.96
N GLU A 256 7.93 5.92 13.86
CA GLU A 256 8.70 7.15 13.62
C GLU A 256 9.73 6.97 12.49
N SER A 257 10.37 5.81 12.36
CA SER A 257 11.26 5.51 11.23
C SER A 257 10.51 5.48 9.90
N ILE A 258 9.33 4.84 9.86
CA ILE A 258 8.47 4.83 8.67
C ILE A 258 8.03 6.26 8.33
N LYS A 259 7.61 7.05 9.33
CA LYS A 259 7.23 8.45 9.16
C LYS A 259 8.38 9.29 8.59
N ALA A 260 9.59 9.13 9.12
CA ALA A 260 10.76 9.85 8.65
C ALA A 260 11.09 9.52 7.18
N GLU A 261 10.92 8.26 6.78
CA GLU A 261 11.18 7.84 5.40
C GLU A 261 10.09 8.29 4.40
N ILE A 262 8.85 8.43 4.87
CA ILE A 262 7.74 8.99 4.09
C ILE A 262 7.80 10.53 4.01
N ALA A 263 8.51 11.18 4.94
CA ALA A 263 8.49 12.62 5.12
C ALA A 263 8.81 13.36 3.81
N GLY A 264 7.91 14.29 3.43
CA GLY A 264 7.94 15.01 2.16
C GLY A 264 6.95 14.45 1.13
N SER A 265 6.89 13.12 0.97
CA SER A 265 5.98 12.49 -0.01
C SER A 265 4.52 12.45 0.45
N ALA A 266 4.29 12.29 1.76
CA ALA A 266 2.96 12.28 2.37
C ALA A 266 3.01 12.85 3.79
N ARG A 267 1.86 13.24 4.33
CA ARG A 267 1.71 13.62 5.73
C ARG A 267 1.43 12.36 6.55
N VAL A 268 2.27 12.09 7.56
CA VAL A 268 2.09 10.93 8.44
C VAL A 268 1.67 11.38 9.84
N ILE A 269 0.59 10.76 10.33
CA ILE A 269 0.07 10.91 11.69
C ILE A 269 0.25 9.56 12.39
N ILE A 270 0.82 9.58 13.60
CA ILE A 270 1.00 8.36 14.42
C ILE A 270 -0.03 8.41 15.54
N ASP A 271 -0.75 7.30 15.77
CA ASP A 271 -1.64 7.15 16.93
C ASP A 271 -0.86 7.39 18.23
N GLU A 272 -1.31 8.38 19.01
CA GLU A 272 -0.61 8.81 20.23
C GLU A 272 -0.61 7.73 21.31
N ARG A 273 -1.60 6.84 21.28
CA ARG A 273 -1.73 5.72 22.22
C ARG A 273 -0.93 4.50 21.78
N SER A 274 -0.45 4.42 20.55
CA SER A 274 0.29 3.25 20.08
C SER A 274 1.73 3.21 20.64
N PRO A 275 2.20 2.03 21.07
CA PRO A 275 1.51 0.74 21.08
C PRO A 275 0.68 0.52 22.36
N ALA A 276 -0.64 0.28 22.21
CA ALA A 276 -1.56 -0.03 23.32
C ALA A 276 -2.89 -0.62 22.81
N PRO A 277 -3.47 -1.65 23.46
CA PRO A 277 -4.58 -2.46 22.95
C PRO A 277 -5.71 -1.69 22.25
N GLY A 278 -6.22 -2.24 21.14
CA GLY A 278 -7.32 -1.67 20.34
C GLY A 278 -6.84 -0.83 19.14
N GLU A 279 -5.61 -1.04 18.68
CA GLU A 279 -4.96 -0.26 17.63
C GLU A 279 -5.61 -0.41 16.26
N ALA A 280 -6.04 -1.62 15.90
CA ALA A 280 -6.73 -1.86 14.64
C ALA A 280 -8.00 -0.99 14.50
N ASP A 281 -8.79 -0.90 15.57
CA ASP A 281 -9.95 -0.02 15.67
C ASP A 281 -9.55 1.45 15.57
N ARG A 282 -8.53 1.86 16.33
CA ARG A 282 -8.08 3.27 16.36
C ARG A 282 -7.51 3.71 15.01
N ALA A 283 -6.79 2.84 14.31
CA ALA A 283 -6.35 3.11 12.94
C ALA A 283 -7.50 3.57 12.05
N ILE A 284 -8.68 2.96 12.17
CA ILE A 284 -9.83 3.27 11.32
C ILE A 284 -10.66 4.42 11.89
N LYS A 285 -10.88 4.44 13.21
CA LYS A 285 -11.73 5.45 13.88
C LYS A 285 -11.09 6.84 13.89
N ASN A 286 -9.78 6.91 14.12
CA ASN A 286 -9.05 8.16 14.33
C ASN A 286 -8.39 8.71 13.06
N ALA A 287 -8.30 7.90 11.99
CA ALA A 287 -7.78 8.36 10.71
C ALA A 287 -8.66 9.51 10.15
N PRO A 288 -8.05 10.62 9.69
CA PRO A 288 -8.79 11.71 9.06
C PRO A 288 -9.56 11.24 7.81
N PRO A 289 -10.70 11.88 7.46
CA PRO A 289 -11.35 11.65 6.17
C PRO A 289 -10.39 11.86 5.00
N GLY A 290 -10.51 11.05 3.94
CA GLY A 290 -9.65 11.08 2.77
C GLY A 290 -8.21 10.64 3.05
N SER A 291 -7.97 9.83 4.07
CA SER A 291 -6.64 9.31 4.41
C SER A 291 -6.56 7.79 4.28
N LEU A 292 -5.32 7.29 4.26
CA LEU A 292 -5.00 5.89 4.40
C LEU A 292 -4.89 5.52 5.88
N ALA A 293 -5.67 4.54 6.35
CA ALA A 293 -5.50 3.94 7.68
C ALA A 293 -4.54 2.74 7.63
N VAL A 294 -3.56 2.71 8.51
CA VAL A 294 -2.53 1.67 8.58
C VAL A 294 -2.51 1.05 9.96
N TYR A 295 -2.63 -0.27 10.01
CA TYR A 295 -2.46 -1.06 11.22
C TYR A 295 -1.23 -1.96 11.08
N ILE A 296 -0.23 -1.73 11.94
CA ILE A 296 1.00 -2.52 12.01
C ILE A 296 0.90 -3.53 13.16
N ALA A 297 1.04 -4.82 12.89
CA ALA A 297 0.88 -5.85 13.91
C ALA A 297 1.58 -7.16 13.58
N ALA A 298 1.63 -8.05 14.57
CA ALA A 298 1.82 -9.47 14.32
C ALA A 298 0.49 -10.11 13.87
N ALA A 299 0.55 -11.20 13.12
CA ALA A 299 -0.63 -11.92 12.65
C ALA A 299 -1.57 -12.33 13.79
N CYS A 300 -2.75 -11.72 13.88
CA CYS A 300 -3.83 -12.11 14.79
C CYS A 300 -5.14 -12.33 14.01
N PRO A 301 -5.64 -13.57 13.91
CA PRO A 301 -6.85 -13.85 13.14
C PRO A 301 -8.10 -13.22 13.76
N GLY A 302 -8.17 -13.13 15.10
CA GLY A 302 -9.28 -12.47 15.78
C GLY A 302 -9.36 -10.98 15.40
N THR A 303 -8.22 -10.28 15.43
CA THR A 303 -8.15 -8.87 15.01
C THR A 303 -8.48 -8.69 13.53
N MET A 304 -7.94 -9.54 12.65
CA MET A 304 -8.28 -9.51 11.21
C MET A 304 -9.78 -9.70 10.98
N TYR A 305 -10.37 -10.71 11.61
CA TYR A 305 -11.80 -11.00 11.49
C TYR A 305 -12.67 -9.86 12.04
N SER A 306 -12.36 -9.35 13.24
CA SER A 306 -13.09 -8.24 13.87
C SER A 306 -13.01 -6.98 13.02
N THR A 307 -11.80 -6.63 12.55
CA THR A 307 -11.57 -5.44 11.72
C THR A 307 -12.33 -5.52 10.40
N ILE A 308 -12.19 -6.63 9.67
CA ILE A 308 -12.90 -6.82 8.39
C ILE A 308 -14.41 -6.83 8.63
N SER A 309 -14.92 -7.62 9.57
CA SER A 309 -16.36 -7.66 9.85
C SER A 309 -16.90 -6.29 10.27
N GLY A 310 -16.14 -5.57 11.10
CA GLY A 310 -16.42 -4.20 11.50
C GLY A 310 -16.50 -3.24 10.32
N ILE A 311 -15.55 -3.30 9.38
CA ILE A 311 -15.54 -2.46 8.17
C ILE A 311 -16.72 -2.81 7.26
N LYS A 312 -17.01 -4.11 7.07
CA LYS A 312 -17.99 -4.55 6.06
C LYS A 312 -19.42 -4.35 6.51
N SER A 313 -19.77 -4.73 7.73
CA SER A 313 -21.16 -4.72 8.19
C SER A 313 -21.33 -4.25 9.63
N GLY A 314 -20.25 -3.87 10.31
CA GLY A 314 -20.26 -3.59 11.73
C GLY A 314 -19.95 -2.13 12.10
N TYR A 315 -19.46 -1.98 13.33
CA TYR A 315 -19.25 -0.69 14.01
C TYR A 315 -18.13 0.18 13.42
N LEU A 316 -17.32 -0.33 12.47
CA LEU A 316 -16.28 0.45 11.79
C LEU A 316 -16.73 0.99 10.43
N ARG A 317 -17.89 0.56 9.90
CA ARG A 317 -18.33 0.88 8.53
C ARG A 317 -18.40 2.38 8.25
N SER A 318 -18.98 3.17 9.15
CA SER A 318 -19.12 4.62 8.97
C SER A 318 -17.77 5.32 8.94
N TYR A 319 -16.84 4.93 9.82
CA TYR A 319 -15.48 5.45 9.85
C TYR A 319 -14.72 5.09 8.58
N ALA A 320 -14.74 3.81 8.21
CA ALA A 320 -14.07 3.29 7.02
C ALA A 320 -14.60 3.90 5.72
N SER A 321 -15.89 4.28 5.66
CA SER A 321 -16.49 4.90 4.47
C SER A 321 -15.91 6.27 4.12
N ARG A 322 -15.23 6.92 5.07
CA ARG A 322 -14.59 8.22 4.89
C ARG A 322 -13.11 8.09 4.53
N LEU A 323 -12.55 6.87 4.50
CA LEU A 323 -11.15 6.62 4.21
C LEU A 323 -10.95 6.29 2.73
N ASP A 324 -9.76 6.58 2.21
CA ASP A 324 -9.39 6.20 0.85
C ASP A 324 -8.94 4.74 0.77
N GLY A 325 -8.36 4.22 1.85
CA GLY A 325 -7.84 2.85 1.91
C GLY A 325 -7.57 2.39 3.34
N VAL A 326 -7.35 1.07 3.48
CA VAL A 326 -6.93 0.43 4.73
C VAL A 326 -5.78 -0.54 4.42
N ALA A 327 -4.72 -0.47 5.22
CA ALA A 327 -3.56 -1.35 5.11
C ALA A 327 -3.30 -2.12 6.41
N TYR A 328 -2.96 -3.39 6.26
CA TYR A 328 -2.45 -4.28 7.30
C TYR A 328 -0.97 -4.56 7.02
N VAL A 329 -0.10 -4.21 7.96
CA VAL A 329 1.35 -4.41 7.82
C VAL A 329 1.80 -5.46 8.82
N ASN A 330 2.10 -6.64 8.32
CA ASN A 330 2.53 -7.78 9.13
C ASN A 330 4.02 -7.68 9.48
N TYR A 331 4.32 -7.23 10.69
CA TYR A 331 5.66 -7.28 11.28
C TYR A 331 5.88 -8.49 12.19
N GLY A 332 4.93 -9.45 12.21
CA GLY A 332 5.08 -10.73 12.90
C GLY A 332 6.04 -11.69 12.19
N SER A 333 6.45 -12.75 12.88
CA SER A 333 7.35 -13.79 12.32
C SER A 333 6.68 -14.70 11.28
N LEU A 334 5.35 -14.76 11.28
CA LEU A 334 4.58 -15.61 10.38
C LEU A 334 4.45 -14.93 9.00
N ASN A 335 4.72 -15.66 7.91
CA ASN A 335 4.42 -15.24 6.54
C ASN A 335 2.99 -15.67 6.17
N LEU A 336 2.09 -14.70 5.99
CA LEU A 336 0.67 -14.92 5.71
C LEU A 336 0.41 -15.41 4.28
N GLU A 337 1.24 -15.04 3.32
CA GLU A 337 1.17 -15.59 1.95
C GLU A 337 1.41 -17.11 1.92
N LYS A 338 2.28 -17.63 2.78
CA LYS A 338 2.57 -19.07 2.89
C LYS A 338 1.71 -19.80 3.92
N THR A 339 0.86 -19.08 4.64
CA THR A 339 -0.01 -19.66 5.68
C THR A 339 -1.32 -20.13 5.04
N SER A 340 -1.55 -21.44 5.01
CA SER A 340 -2.82 -22.01 4.54
C SER A 340 -3.95 -21.87 5.57
N TYR A 341 -3.60 -21.86 6.85
CA TYR A 341 -4.54 -21.74 7.96
C TYR A 341 -3.89 -21.06 9.16
N LEU A 342 -4.55 -20.02 9.67
CA LEU A 342 -4.16 -19.28 10.86
C LEU A 342 -5.16 -19.61 11.98
N SER A 343 -4.74 -20.45 12.92
CA SER A 343 -5.54 -20.82 14.09
C SER A 343 -5.85 -19.60 14.95
N ARG A 344 -7.03 -19.57 15.57
CA ARG A 344 -7.42 -18.64 16.64
C ARG A 344 -6.24 -18.31 17.55
N ALA A 345 -6.05 -17.02 17.86
CA ALA A 345 -4.96 -16.62 18.73
C ALA A 345 -5.16 -17.23 20.12
N TRP A 346 -4.04 -17.50 20.78
CA TRP A 346 -4.02 -18.18 22.07
C TRP A 346 -4.56 -17.31 23.20
N ASP A 347 -4.57 -15.99 23.01
CA ASP A 347 -5.08 -14.93 23.88
C ASP A 347 -6.33 -14.23 23.31
N ASP A 348 -6.95 -14.80 22.27
CA ASP A 348 -8.15 -14.26 21.65
C ASP A 348 -9.34 -14.39 22.61
N ASN A 349 -9.49 -13.49 23.58
CA ASN A 349 -10.56 -13.56 24.56
C ASN A 349 -11.80 -12.74 24.17
N PHE A 350 -11.84 -12.25 22.92
CA PHE A 350 -12.88 -11.33 22.43
C PHE A 350 -13.71 -11.93 21.30
N SER A 351 -13.14 -12.81 20.47
CA SER A 351 -13.88 -13.47 19.39
C SER A 351 -14.91 -14.46 19.91
N ASN A 352 -15.96 -14.70 19.12
CA ASN A 352 -17.00 -15.70 19.43
C ASN A 352 -16.39 -17.10 19.65
N VAL A 353 -16.97 -17.89 20.56
CA VAL A 353 -16.47 -19.23 20.93
C VAL A 353 -16.40 -20.22 19.75
N HIS A 354 -17.23 -20.03 18.72
CA HIS A 354 -17.18 -20.84 17.49
C HIS A 354 -16.12 -20.40 16.50
N PHE A 355 -15.44 -19.26 16.68
CA PHE A 355 -14.38 -18.82 15.77
C PHE A 355 -13.13 -19.68 15.96
N ALA A 356 -12.78 -20.48 14.95
CA ALA A 356 -11.63 -21.39 15.02
C ALA A 356 -10.35 -20.79 14.40
N GLY A 357 -10.50 -19.85 13.46
CA GLY A 357 -9.38 -19.23 12.76
C GLY A 357 -9.75 -18.76 11.36
N ILE A 358 -8.72 -18.50 10.56
CA ILE A 358 -8.84 -18.01 9.18
C ILE A 358 -8.07 -18.92 8.26
N SER A 359 -8.77 -19.52 7.29
CA SER A 359 -8.17 -20.16 6.12
C SER A 359 -7.65 -19.09 5.17
N LYS A 360 -6.44 -19.28 4.63
CA LYS A 360 -5.81 -18.38 3.65
C LYS A 360 -5.86 -16.89 4.05
N PRO A 361 -5.28 -16.51 5.20
CA PRO A 361 -5.39 -15.16 5.76
C PRO A 361 -4.95 -14.04 4.82
N SER A 362 -3.95 -14.26 3.97
CA SER A 362 -3.51 -13.30 2.97
C SER A 362 -4.58 -13.04 1.90
N GLU A 363 -5.21 -14.10 1.37
CA GLU A 363 -6.35 -13.99 0.45
C GLU A 363 -7.56 -13.33 1.11
N TYR A 364 -7.80 -13.58 2.40
CA TYR A 364 -8.89 -12.95 3.13
C TYR A 364 -8.73 -11.43 3.24
N LEU A 365 -7.54 -10.95 3.62
CA LEU A 365 -7.25 -9.51 3.66
C LEU A 365 -7.40 -8.86 2.27
N ARG A 366 -6.82 -9.49 1.24
CA ARG A 366 -6.85 -8.98 -0.14
C ARG A 366 -8.26 -8.96 -0.73
N SER A 367 -9.03 -10.03 -0.54
CA SER A 367 -10.44 -10.09 -1.00
C SER A 367 -11.33 -9.10 -0.24
N ALA A 368 -10.97 -8.73 0.99
CA ALA A 368 -11.59 -7.64 1.72
C ALA A 368 -11.11 -6.25 1.26
N GLY A 369 -10.25 -6.13 0.24
CA GLY A 369 -9.73 -4.86 -0.25
C GLY A 369 -8.78 -4.16 0.73
N ILE A 370 -8.19 -4.90 1.67
CA ILE A 370 -7.17 -4.40 2.59
C ILE A 370 -5.80 -4.69 1.99
N LEU A 371 -4.96 -3.66 1.86
CA LEU A 371 -3.57 -3.84 1.44
C LEU A 371 -2.82 -4.66 2.50
N LEU A 372 -2.23 -5.78 2.11
CA LEU A 372 -1.33 -6.57 2.95
C LEU A 372 0.12 -6.27 2.57
N LEU A 373 0.92 -5.84 3.55
CA LEU A 373 2.37 -5.73 3.45
C LEU A 373 3.04 -6.72 4.42
N GLU A 374 4.08 -7.43 3.97
CA GLU A 374 4.80 -8.42 4.80
C GLU A 374 6.32 -8.13 4.88
N PRO A 375 6.75 -7.03 5.53
CA PRO A 375 8.16 -6.60 5.48
C PRO A 375 9.14 -7.63 6.05
N LYS A 376 8.70 -8.51 6.96
CA LYS A 376 9.54 -9.53 7.59
C LYS A 376 10.08 -10.60 6.63
N VAL A 377 9.56 -10.69 5.40
CA VAL A 377 10.16 -11.54 4.35
C VAL A 377 11.46 -10.97 3.79
N LEU A 378 11.76 -9.70 4.09
CA LEU A 378 12.94 -8.98 3.61
C LEU A 378 14.01 -8.83 4.71
N PRO A 379 15.29 -8.59 4.34
CA PRO A 379 16.34 -8.21 5.28
C PRO A 379 15.94 -6.99 6.13
N ARG A 380 16.31 -6.98 7.42
CA ARG A 380 15.90 -5.95 8.39
C ARG A 380 16.17 -4.52 7.92
N SER A 381 17.29 -4.29 7.22
CA SER A 381 17.68 -2.99 6.68
C SER A 381 16.74 -2.45 5.58
N GLN A 382 15.95 -3.30 4.94
CA GLN A 382 15.05 -2.93 3.84
C GLN A 382 13.59 -2.80 4.28
N GLN A 383 13.23 -3.23 5.49
CA GLN A 383 11.83 -3.36 5.91
C GLN A 383 11.12 -2.01 6.03
N VAL A 384 11.80 -1.00 6.59
CA VAL A 384 11.23 0.35 6.72
C VAL A 384 11.03 0.96 5.34
N HIS A 385 12.06 0.90 4.48
CA HIS A 385 11.98 1.38 3.10
C HIS A 385 10.86 0.73 2.31
N PHE A 386 10.80 -0.61 2.34
CA PHE A 386 9.73 -1.35 1.69
C PHE A 386 8.35 -0.91 2.18
N THR A 387 8.17 -0.76 3.50
CA THR A 387 6.90 -0.33 4.08
C THR A 387 6.54 1.09 3.65
N ALA A 388 7.47 2.03 3.82
CA ALA A 388 7.28 3.44 3.47
C ALA A 388 6.89 3.60 1.99
N MET A 389 7.64 2.98 1.08
CA MET A 389 7.40 3.07 -0.36
C MET A 389 6.02 2.53 -0.77
N ASN A 390 5.64 1.35 -0.26
CA ASN A 390 4.33 0.77 -0.56
C ASN A 390 3.19 1.58 0.05
N LEU A 391 3.37 2.16 1.25
CA LEU A 391 2.36 3.02 1.87
C LEU A 391 2.20 4.34 1.10
N ILE A 392 3.28 4.93 0.59
CA ILE A 392 3.21 6.12 -0.29
C ILE A 392 2.41 5.78 -1.53
N ASP A 393 2.79 4.72 -2.26
CA ASP A 393 2.11 4.37 -3.51
C ASP A 393 0.63 4.05 -3.28
N TYR A 394 0.30 3.37 -2.18
CA TYR A 394 -1.08 3.07 -1.85
C TYR A 394 -1.87 4.31 -1.42
N ALA A 395 -1.30 5.22 -0.63
CA ALA A 395 -1.98 6.48 -0.26
C ALA A 395 -2.38 7.29 -1.50
N TYR A 396 -1.53 7.29 -2.53
CA TYR A 396 -1.79 7.98 -3.78
C TYR A 396 -2.67 7.20 -4.76
N SER A 397 -2.86 5.88 -4.59
CA SER A 397 -3.63 5.05 -5.54
C SER A 397 -4.92 4.44 -4.98
N ALA A 398 -5.12 4.46 -3.66
CA ALA A 398 -6.28 3.87 -3.01
C ALA A 398 -7.57 4.61 -3.39
N ASP A 399 -8.60 3.82 -3.71
CA ASP A 399 -9.87 4.25 -4.28
C ASP A 399 -11.09 3.61 -3.56
N GLY A 400 -10.95 3.28 -2.28
CA GLY A 400 -12.03 2.77 -1.44
C GLY A 400 -12.29 1.26 -1.56
N GLU A 401 -11.34 0.47 -2.08
CA GLU A 401 -11.53 -0.97 -2.31
C GLU A 401 -11.87 -1.75 -1.02
N HIS A 402 -11.44 -1.26 0.14
CA HIS A 402 -11.75 -1.81 1.46
C HIS A 402 -13.25 -1.79 1.79
N LEU A 403 -14.10 -1.14 0.99
CA LEU A 403 -15.56 -1.15 1.15
C LEU A 403 -16.28 -2.18 0.26
N ARG A 404 -15.57 -2.82 -0.68
CA ARG A 404 -16.15 -3.83 -1.56
C ARG A 404 -16.66 -5.04 -0.76
N THR A 405 -17.73 -5.67 -1.25
CA THR A 405 -18.27 -6.89 -0.63
C THR A 405 -17.24 -8.01 -0.65
N VAL A 406 -17.16 -8.78 0.43
CA VAL A 406 -16.33 -9.98 0.54
C VAL A 406 -17.19 -11.15 1.01
N ASN A 407 -17.03 -12.31 0.40
CA ASN A 407 -17.66 -13.54 0.88
C ASN A 407 -16.81 -14.14 2.02
N SER A 408 -16.93 -13.61 3.24
CA SER A 408 -16.10 -14.05 4.37
C SER A 408 -16.26 -15.55 4.71
N SER A 409 -17.39 -16.19 4.36
CA SER A 409 -17.67 -17.57 4.78
C SER A 409 -16.66 -18.59 4.26
N VAL A 410 -16.01 -18.33 3.12
CA VAL A 410 -14.99 -19.24 2.55
C VAL A 410 -13.65 -19.18 3.29
N TYR A 411 -13.43 -18.12 4.06
CA TYR A 411 -12.19 -17.89 4.80
C TYR A 411 -12.34 -18.16 6.30
N ILE A 412 -13.51 -17.88 6.88
CA ILE A 412 -13.71 -18.01 8.32
C ILE A 412 -13.96 -19.47 8.70
N ALA A 413 -13.01 -20.05 9.43
CA ALA A 413 -13.16 -21.38 9.98
C ALA A 413 -13.93 -21.34 11.31
N ARG A 414 -14.85 -22.29 11.48
CA ARG A 414 -15.69 -22.39 12.67
C ARG A 414 -15.66 -23.77 13.29
N HIS A 415 -15.76 -23.82 14.61
CA HIS A 415 -16.03 -25.06 15.34
C HIS A 415 -17.48 -25.49 15.09
N GLU A 416 -17.68 -26.76 14.73
CA GLU A 416 -19.02 -27.38 14.58
C GLU A 416 -19.66 -27.69 15.93
N ILE A 417 -18.84 -27.81 16.97
CA ILE A 417 -19.24 -28.03 18.36
C ILE A 417 -18.78 -26.83 19.17
N ASP A 418 -19.58 -26.38 20.13
CA ASP A 418 -19.19 -25.33 21.07
C ASP A 418 -18.04 -25.86 21.96
N PRO A 419 -16.82 -25.26 21.92
CA PRO A 419 -15.69 -25.72 22.72
C PRO A 419 -15.96 -25.78 24.23
N THR A 420 -16.91 -24.98 24.74
CA THR A 420 -17.27 -24.96 26.16
C THR A 420 -17.88 -26.29 26.64
N THR A 421 -18.45 -27.11 25.74
CA THR A 421 -18.94 -28.44 26.08
C THR A 421 -17.78 -29.40 26.38
N LEU A 422 -16.67 -29.30 25.63
CA LEU A 422 -15.45 -30.06 25.91
C LEU A 422 -14.86 -29.66 27.27
N SER A 423 -14.96 -28.39 27.64
CA SER A 423 -14.51 -27.88 28.93
C SER A 423 -15.33 -28.38 30.12
N ALA A 424 -16.62 -28.69 29.93
CA ALA A 424 -17.44 -29.29 30.99
C ALA A 424 -16.93 -30.69 31.35
N ASP A 425 -16.70 -31.55 30.36
CA ASP A 425 -16.10 -32.86 30.58
C ASP A 425 -14.65 -32.79 31.05
N ALA A 426 -13.88 -31.79 30.60
CA ALA A 426 -12.53 -31.56 31.10
C ALA A 426 -12.52 -31.35 32.63
N ARG A 427 -13.46 -30.56 33.18
CA ARG A 427 -13.59 -30.39 34.65
C ARG A 427 -13.93 -31.71 35.35
N ARG A 428 -14.78 -32.54 34.74
CA ARG A 428 -15.13 -33.86 35.28
C ARG A 428 -13.91 -34.77 35.33
N ILE A 429 -13.12 -34.83 34.25
CA ILE A 429 -11.86 -35.59 34.18
C ILE A 429 -10.88 -35.13 35.27
N VAL A 430 -10.64 -33.82 35.39
CA VAL A 430 -9.72 -33.28 36.42
C VAL A 430 -10.21 -33.59 37.84
N SER A 431 -11.52 -33.64 38.06
CA SER A 431 -12.13 -33.93 39.37
C SER A 431 -12.29 -35.43 39.65
N GLY A 432 -11.91 -36.32 38.73
CA GLY A 432 -12.13 -37.77 38.86
C GLY A 432 -13.59 -38.22 38.67
N ASN A 433 -14.44 -37.39 38.09
CA ASN A 433 -15.85 -37.67 37.84
C ASN A 433 -16.07 -38.28 36.45
N THR A 434 -17.18 -39.02 36.29
CA THR A 434 -17.61 -39.59 35.00
C THR A 434 -17.94 -38.49 33.99
N THR A 435 -17.45 -38.61 32.76
CA THR A 435 -17.74 -37.70 31.64
C THR A 435 -19.08 -38.02 30.97
N GLU A 436 -19.68 -37.02 30.31
CA GLU A 436 -20.87 -37.23 29.47
C GLU A 436 -20.48 -37.84 28.11
N MET A 437 -19.39 -37.36 27.50
CA MET A 437 -18.82 -37.97 26.30
C MET A 437 -18.00 -39.20 26.67
N ALA A 438 -17.97 -40.19 25.78
CA ALA A 438 -16.99 -41.27 25.87
C ALA A 438 -15.57 -40.69 25.76
N ARG A 439 -14.60 -41.27 26.48
CA ARG A 439 -13.22 -40.75 26.55
C ARG A 439 -12.64 -40.55 25.17
N GLU A 440 -12.75 -41.55 24.31
CA GLU A 440 -12.18 -41.59 22.98
C GLU A 440 -12.77 -40.52 22.05
N GLU A 441 -14.07 -40.24 22.18
CA GLU A 441 -14.71 -39.13 21.48
C GLU A 441 -14.21 -37.78 22.02
N TRP A 442 -14.22 -37.62 23.35
CA TRP A 442 -13.78 -36.38 23.99
C TRP A 442 -12.32 -36.05 23.66
N VAL A 443 -11.40 -37.02 23.78
CA VAL A 443 -9.98 -36.86 23.44
C VAL A 443 -9.82 -36.50 21.97
N TYR A 444 -10.57 -37.14 21.07
CA TYR A 444 -10.52 -36.85 19.65
C TYR A 444 -10.94 -35.41 19.33
N LEU A 445 -12.01 -34.91 19.95
CA LEU A 445 -12.49 -33.53 19.76
C LEU A 445 -11.58 -32.50 20.45
N ALA A 446 -11.14 -32.78 21.68
CA ALA A 446 -10.24 -31.92 22.44
C ALA A 446 -8.87 -31.79 21.77
N SER A 447 -8.35 -32.86 21.17
CA SER A 447 -7.07 -32.83 20.44
C SER A 447 -7.10 -31.91 19.22
N GLN A 448 -8.22 -31.85 18.48
CA GLN A 448 -8.43 -30.86 17.41
C GLN A 448 -8.38 -29.43 17.96
N TYR A 449 -9.15 -29.18 19.03
CA TYR A 449 -9.26 -27.86 19.64
C TYR A 449 -7.91 -27.35 20.16
N ILE A 450 -7.18 -28.19 20.90
CA ILE A 450 -5.87 -27.85 21.47
C ILE A 450 -4.83 -27.69 20.36
N ALA A 451 -4.87 -28.50 19.29
CA ALA A 451 -4.04 -28.28 18.11
C ALA A 451 -4.32 -26.92 17.42
N GLY A 452 -5.45 -26.27 17.74
CA GLY A 452 -5.95 -25.04 17.14
C GLY A 452 -6.65 -25.25 15.81
N LEU A 453 -7.10 -26.47 15.55
CA LEU A 453 -7.90 -26.82 14.38
C LEU A 453 -9.38 -26.57 14.68
N PRO A 454 -10.22 -26.34 13.66
CA PRO A 454 -11.66 -26.34 13.83
C PRO A 454 -12.10 -27.70 14.37
N ILE A 455 -12.98 -27.69 15.37
CA ILE A 455 -13.54 -28.94 15.90
C ILE A 455 -14.55 -29.42 14.87
N ARG A 456 -14.26 -30.56 14.24
CA ARG A 456 -15.17 -31.23 13.33
C ARG A 456 -15.76 -32.44 14.01
N LYS A 457 -17.09 -32.54 13.98
CA LYS A 457 -17.78 -33.71 14.54
C LYS A 457 -17.42 -34.91 13.68
N ASN A 458 -16.87 -35.96 14.30
CA ASN A 458 -16.60 -37.20 13.59
C ASN A 458 -17.90 -37.99 13.47
N THR A 459 -18.25 -38.42 12.28
CA THR A 459 -19.40 -39.30 12.03
C THR A 459 -19.02 -40.77 12.11
N THR A 460 -17.72 -41.09 12.19
CA THR A 460 -17.20 -42.45 12.33
C THR A 460 -16.77 -42.71 13.78
N ALA A 461 -17.11 -43.87 14.33
CA ALA A 461 -16.65 -44.28 15.65
C ALA A 461 -15.11 -44.34 15.72
N ILE A 462 -14.55 -43.83 16.81
CA ILE A 462 -13.15 -44.00 17.21
C ILE A 462 -13.15 -44.97 18.38
N SER A 463 -12.25 -45.95 18.42
CA SER A 463 -12.08 -46.81 19.59
C SER A 463 -11.00 -46.29 20.54
N ASP A 464 -11.09 -46.65 21.82
CA ASP A 464 -10.03 -46.36 22.80
C ASP A 464 -8.77 -47.21 22.52
N ALA A 465 -7.62 -46.76 23.04
CA ALA A 465 -6.37 -47.49 23.06
C ALA A 465 -6.21 -48.24 24.39
N SER A 466 -5.42 -49.31 24.41
CA SER A 466 -4.91 -49.83 25.68
C SER A 466 -4.04 -48.79 26.39
N SER A 467 -4.11 -48.72 27.72
CA SER A 467 -3.18 -47.92 28.50
C SER A 467 -1.73 -48.35 28.18
N SER A 468 -0.82 -47.39 28.15
CA SER A 468 0.60 -47.65 27.88
C SER A 468 1.47 -46.90 28.87
N SER A 469 2.70 -47.40 29.08
CA SER A 469 3.63 -46.79 30.01
C SER A 469 4.03 -45.37 29.55
N ASN A 470 3.76 -44.40 30.42
CA ASN A 470 4.27 -43.06 30.27
C ASN A 470 5.73 -42.98 30.73
N THR A 471 6.60 -42.43 29.89
CA THR A 471 8.00 -42.17 30.23
C THR A 471 8.33 -40.68 30.24
N TYR A 472 7.38 -39.82 29.88
CA TYR A 472 7.52 -38.38 29.93
C TYR A 472 7.15 -37.81 31.30
N THR A 473 8.08 -37.06 31.89
CA THR A 473 7.85 -36.20 33.06
C THR A 473 8.52 -34.85 32.80
N GLY A 474 7.87 -33.75 33.15
CA GLY A 474 8.40 -32.41 32.95
C GLY A 474 7.36 -31.38 32.51
N THR A 475 7.83 -30.27 31.94
CA THR A 475 7.00 -29.17 31.45
C THR A 475 7.02 -29.12 29.94
N LEU A 476 5.84 -29.09 29.32
CA LEU A 476 5.64 -28.88 27.89
C LEU A 476 5.26 -27.42 27.64
N THR A 477 5.97 -26.76 26.74
CA THR A 477 5.59 -25.45 26.21
C THR A 477 4.29 -25.55 25.39
N ARG A 478 3.66 -24.40 25.14
CA ARG A 478 2.51 -24.30 24.24
C ARG A 478 2.75 -24.88 22.86
N ALA A 479 3.94 -24.71 22.29
CA ALA A 479 4.24 -25.29 20.99
C ALA A 479 4.22 -26.84 21.07
N GLU A 480 4.80 -27.40 22.12
CA GLU A 480 4.95 -28.85 22.30
C GLU A 480 3.62 -29.54 22.61
N TYR A 481 2.82 -29.04 23.56
CA TYR A 481 1.54 -29.70 23.87
C TYR A 481 0.53 -29.59 22.71
N ARG A 482 0.59 -28.52 21.89
CA ARG A 482 -0.24 -28.40 20.68
C ARG A 482 0.23 -29.35 19.59
N ASP A 483 1.53 -29.62 19.50
CA ASP A 483 2.06 -30.64 18.60
C ASP A 483 1.64 -32.05 19.03
N ALA A 484 1.72 -32.36 20.33
CA ALA A 484 1.22 -33.61 20.89
C ALA A 484 -0.28 -33.81 20.59
N ALA A 485 -1.10 -32.76 20.80
CA ALA A 485 -2.53 -32.78 20.44
C ALA A 485 -2.76 -33.05 18.95
N ARG A 486 -2.00 -32.40 18.06
CA ARG A 486 -2.08 -32.65 16.63
C ARG A 486 -1.75 -34.10 16.27
N ARG A 487 -0.70 -34.69 16.86
CA ARG A 487 -0.34 -36.10 16.65
C ARG A 487 -1.44 -37.05 17.11
N VAL A 488 -2.07 -36.77 18.25
CA VAL A 488 -3.23 -37.56 18.73
C VAL A 488 -4.37 -37.51 17.72
N TYR A 489 -4.75 -36.30 17.28
CA TYR A 489 -5.81 -36.12 16.28
C TYR A 489 -5.50 -36.84 14.96
N GLU A 490 -4.31 -36.63 14.39
CA GLU A 490 -3.91 -37.22 13.11
C GLU A 490 -3.86 -38.74 13.17
N PHE A 491 -3.27 -39.30 14.24
CA PHE A 491 -3.25 -40.73 14.45
C PHE A 491 -4.68 -41.29 14.54
N ALA A 492 -5.53 -40.69 15.38
CA ALA A 492 -6.89 -41.18 15.59
C ALA A 492 -7.76 -41.06 14.34
N LYS A 493 -7.59 -39.97 13.57
CA LYS A 493 -8.28 -39.78 12.29
C LYS A 493 -7.93 -40.87 11.29
N ILE A 494 -6.66 -41.26 11.20
CA ILE A 494 -6.19 -42.26 10.23
C ILE A 494 -6.53 -43.68 10.70
N ASN A 495 -6.23 -44.00 11.97
CA ASN A 495 -6.28 -45.36 12.49
C ASN A 495 -7.63 -45.75 13.09
N ARG A 496 -8.57 -44.79 13.19
CA ARG A 496 -9.89 -44.96 13.81
C ARG A 496 -9.83 -45.48 15.26
N ARG A 497 -8.71 -45.23 15.94
CA ARG A 497 -8.48 -45.54 17.36
C ARG A 497 -7.55 -44.51 17.97
N LEU A 498 -7.65 -44.25 19.27
CA LEU A 498 -6.66 -43.41 19.96
C LEU A 498 -5.24 -44.02 19.88
N PRO A 499 -4.17 -43.20 19.89
CA PRO A 499 -2.83 -43.71 20.09
C PRO A 499 -2.63 -44.12 21.55
N ALA A 500 -1.94 -45.24 21.79
CA ALA A 500 -1.60 -45.65 23.15
C ALA A 500 -0.63 -44.65 23.82
N TYR A 501 0.22 -43.99 23.02
CA TYR A 501 1.11 -42.90 23.40
C TYR A 501 1.44 -42.02 22.19
N VAL A 502 1.93 -40.80 22.44
CA VAL A 502 2.61 -39.98 21.43
C VAL A 502 4.04 -39.68 21.87
N SER A 503 4.96 -39.56 20.91
CA SER A 503 6.35 -39.24 21.21
C SER A 503 6.52 -37.74 21.49
N VAL A 504 7.26 -37.43 22.56
CA VAL A 504 7.75 -36.08 22.88
C VAL A 504 9.26 -36.20 23.10
N GLY A 505 10.04 -35.74 22.11
CA GLY A 505 11.45 -36.11 22.01
C GLY A 505 11.59 -37.65 22.00
N ASP A 506 12.50 -38.17 22.82
CA ASP A 506 12.75 -39.61 22.96
C ASP A 506 11.84 -40.30 23.99
N LYS A 507 10.92 -39.56 24.62
CA LYS A 507 10.02 -40.05 25.66
C LYS A 507 8.60 -40.27 25.12
N LYS A 508 7.83 -41.10 25.82
CA LYS A 508 6.44 -41.44 25.50
C LYS A 508 5.51 -40.70 26.44
N LEU A 509 4.58 -39.92 25.89
CA LEU A 509 3.44 -39.36 26.59
C LEU A 509 2.27 -40.34 26.45
N GLY A 510 1.94 -41.05 27.54
CA GLY A 510 0.91 -42.09 27.56
C GLY A 510 -0.52 -41.56 27.36
N ARG A 511 -1.45 -42.47 27.02
CA ARG A 511 -2.87 -42.16 26.78
C ARG A 511 -3.51 -41.42 27.93
N ASP A 512 -3.30 -41.91 29.14
CA ASP A 512 -3.95 -41.36 30.33
C ASP A 512 -3.37 -39.98 30.66
N GLU A 513 -2.07 -39.80 30.48
CA GLU A 513 -1.37 -38.54 30.72
C GLU A 513 -1.74 -37.45 29.72
N TYR A 514 -1.80 -37.74 28.41
CA TYR A 514 -2.26 -36.72 27.47
C TYR A 514 -3.75 -36.40 27.65
N THR A 515 -4.56 -37.37 28.12
CA THR A 515 -5.99 -37.13 28.39
C THR A 515 -6.15 -36.15 29.54
N LEU A 516 -5.45 -36.39 30.65
CA LEU A 516 -5.43 -35.48 31.79
C LEU A 516 -4.84 -34.12 31.43
N MET A 517 -3.74 -34.10 30.68
CA MET A 517 -3.12 -32.86 30.19
C MET A 517 -4.10 -32.04 29.34
N PHE A 518 -4.81 -32.66 28.39
CA PHE A 518 -5.83 -31.97 27.60
C PHE A 518 -6.93 -31.39 28.50
N ALA A 519 -7.36 -32.14 29.52
CA ALA A 519 -8.42 -31.70 30.42
C ALA A 519 -7.96 -30.48 31.24
N GLN A 520 -6.74 -30.53 31.78
CA GLN A 520 -6.13 -29.41 32.50
C GLN A 520 -6.00 -28.15 31.63
N ILE A 521 -5.68 -28.30 30.34
CA ILE A 521 -5.55 -27.18 29.40
C ILE A 521 -6.89 -26.45 29.22
N ILE A 522 -8.01 -27.17 29.04
CA ILE A 522 -9.26 -26.56 28.55
C ILE A 522 -10.38 -26.48 29.60
N GLN A 523 -10.19 -27.01 30.82
CA GLN A 523 -11.24 -27.03 31.86
C GLN A 523 -11.86 -25.66 32.20
N ASN A 524 -11.11 -24.57 32.01
CA ASN A 524 -11.54 -23.22 32.35
C ASN A 524 -12.12 -22.43 31.16
N HIS A 525 -12.09 -22.99 29.95
CA HIS A 525 -12.58 -22.36 28.72
C HIS A 525 -14.13 -22.37 28.67
N THR A 526 -14.76 -21.68 29.62
CA THR A 526 -16.22 -21.70 29.86
C THR A 526 -16.99 -20.63 29.10
N ASP A 527 -16.30 -19.59 28.65
CA ASP A 527 -16.84 -18.53 27.83
C ASP A 527 -15.69 -17.86 27.08
N LYS A 528 -16.00 -17.01 26.09
CA LYS A 528 -14.99 -16.35 25.24
C LYS A 528 -13.89 -15.62 26.03
N SER A 529 -14.18 -15.06 27.20
CA SER A 529 -13.22 -14.30 28.01
C SER A 529 -12.17 -15.18 28.70
N LYS A 530 -12.44 -16.49 28.81
CA LYS A 530 -11.59 -17.48 29.50
C LYS A 530 -10.96 -18.51 28.56
N MET A 531 -11.13 -18.36 27.24
CA MET A 531 -10.53 -19.24 26.24
C MET A 531 -9.08 -18.85 25.94
N VAL A 532 -8.23 -18.89 26.98
CA VAL A 532 -6.81 -18.55 26.91
C VAL A 532 -5.97 -19.79 27.15
N PHE A 533 -5.21 -20.19 26.14
CA PHE A 533 -4.34 -21.36 26.25
C PHE A 533 -3.13 -21.05 27.15
N PRO A 534 -2.74 -21.95 28.08
CA PRO A 534 -1.60 -21.74 28.96
C PRO A 534 -0.27 -21.66 28.17
N SER A 535 0.72 -20.95 28.68
CA SER A 535 2.06 -20.85 28.06
C SER A 535 2.83 -22.17 28.13
N SER A 536 2.55 -22.99 29.15
CA SER A 536 3.11 -24.32 29.37
C SER A 536 2.22 -25.17 30.28
N VAL A 537 2.44 -26.47 30.30
CA VAL A 537 1.76 -27.43 31.21
C VAL A 537 2.76 -28.42 31.79
N LYS A 538 2.55 -28.82 33.04
CA LYS A 538 3.33 -29.88 33.70
C LYS A 538 2.67 -31.24 33.47
N VAL A 539 3.50 -32.28 33.26
CA VAL A 539 3.07 -33.68 33.12
C VAL A 539 3.91 -34.54 34.07
N GLY A 540 3.25 -35.42 34.82
CA GLY A 540 3.93 -36.45 35.63
C GLY A 540 4.25 -36.09 37.08
N GLU A 541 3.74 -34.99 37.63
CA GLU A 541 3.73 -34.69 39.07
C GLU A 541 2.29 -34.76 39.63
N SER A 542 2.15 -35.09 40.92
CA SER A 542 0.88 -35.23 41.64
C SER A 542 -0.09 -34.06 41.39
N LEU A 543 -1.39 -34.36 41.26
CA LEU A 543 -2.51 -33.44 41.00
C LEU A 543 -2.55 -32.20 41.93
N ILE A 544 -1.96 -32.29 43.13
CA ILE A 544 -1.99 -31.24 44.15
C ILE A 544 -1.04 -30.08 43.83
N ASP A 545 0.12 -30.32 43.22
CA ASP A 545 1.11 -29.27 42.96
C ASP A 545 0.78 -28.44 41.70
N THR A 546 0.01 -29.02 40.77
CA THR A 546 -0.32 -28.42 39.47
C THR A 546 -1.44 -27.36 39.58
N VAL A 547 -2.44 -27.60 40.43
CA VAL A 547 -3.55 -26.66 40.67
C VAL A 547 -3.06 -25.43 41.44
N VAL A 548 -2.18 -25.62 42.43
CA VAL A 548 -1.61 -24.53 43.24
C VAL A 548 -0.72 -23.60 42.40
N GLN A 549 0.02 -24.13 41.42
CA GLN A 549 0.89 -23.32 40.57
C GLN A 549 0.10 -22.58 39.47
N PHE A 550 -0.92 -23.22 38.88
CA PHE A 550 -1.79 -22.57 37.89
C PHE A 550 -2.61 -21.41 38.49
N ILE A 551 -3.06 -21.54 39.74
CA ILE A 551 -3.75 -20.44 40.46
C ILE A 551 -2.79 -19.28 40.69
N LYS A 552 -1.51 -19.54 41.04
CA LYS A 552 -0.51 -18.47 41.20
C LYS A 552 -0.24 -17.73 39.90
N ASP A 553 -0.13 -18.45 38.79
CA ASP A 553 0.16 -17.87 37.46
C ASP A 553 -1.05 -17.12 36.85
N LEU A 554 -2.26 -17.30 37.39
CA LEU A 554 -3.47 -16.55 36.99
C LEU A 554 -3.65 -15.24 37.77
N ILE A 555 -2.98 -15.11 38.92
CA ILE A 555 -3.11 -13.98 39.86
C ILE A 555 -1.96 -12.97 39.68
N THR A 556 -0.90 -13.33 38.96
CA THR A 556 0.18 -12.45 38.47
C THR A 556 0.02 -12.15 37.00
#